data_AF-A0A504Y955-F1
#
_entry.id   AF-A0A504Y955-F1
#
_cell.length_a   1.000
_cell.length_b   1.000
_cell.length_c   1.000
_cell.angle_alpha   90.00
_cell.angle_beta   90.00
_cell.angle_gamma   90.00
#
_symmetry.space_group_name_H-M   'P 1'
#
loop_
_entity.id
_entity.type
_entity.pdbx_description
1 polymer ?
#
loop_
_entity_poly.entity_id
_entity_poly.type
_entity_poly.pdbx_seq_one_letter_code
_entity_poly.pdbx_strand_id
1 'polypeptide(L)'
;MAYTGREDLSKAVERIRTGVIDELIHPNDIDPQLLSGCLYSRLSRPLDLLIRTSGEVRLSDFLVWSAATSGTVHKFVNDFWPNFSFWEFAQAILYYQLSSTYLSRLRVQVPTATWFDRTTVNDEDHSCRVQRFLDSVDRAYWKQLEMVTCSAIELGERSTQRCFGESVRG
;
A
#
# COMPACT_ATOMS: atom_id res chain seq x y z
N MET A 1 -1.32 -0.14 15.40
CA MET A 1 -1.23 0.23 13.96
C MET A 1 -2.60 0.76 13.54
N ALA A 2 -2.69 2.03 13.16
CA ALA A 2 -3.92 2.61 12.61
C ALA A 2 -3.67 2.93 11.13
N TYR A 3 -4.43 2.29 10.24
CA TYR A 3 -4.39 2.53 8.80
C TYR A 3 -5.76 3.00 8.35
N THR A 4 -5.81 4.06 7.55
CA THR A 4 -6.99 4.45 6.78
C THR A 4 -6.54 4.87 5.38
N GLY A 5 -7.34 4.55 4.37
CA GLY A 5 -7.03 4.87 2.97
C GLY A 5 -6.93 6.37 2.72
N ARG A 6 -7.77 7.17 3.39
CA ARG A 6 -7.69 8.64 3.35
C ARG A 6 -6.39 9.20 3.94
N GLU A 7 -5.90 8.61 5.03
CA GLU A 7 -4.62 9.02 5.62
C GLU A 7 -3.44 8.62 4.73
N ASP A 8 -3.51 7.42 4.13
CA ASP A 8 -2.50 6.93 3.17
C ASP A 8 -2.40 7.88 1.97
N LEU A 9 -3.55 8.27 1.40
CA LEU A 9 -3.60 9.24 0.30
C LEU A 9 -3.10 10.63 0.71
N SER A 10 -3.53 11.14 1.88
CA SER A 10 -3.07 12.44 2.39
C SER A 10 -1.54 12.48 2.51
N LYS A 11 -0.94 11.41 3.05
CA LYS A 11 0.51 11.29 3.18
C LYS A 11 1.22 11.09 1.85
N ALA A 12 0.62 10.38 0.89
CA ALA A 12 1.18 10.25 -0.45
C ALA A 12 1.25 11.63 -1.14
N VAL A 13 0.19 12.43 -1.03
CA VAL A 13 0.17 13.82 -1.54
C VAL A 13 1.19 14.69 -0.81
N GLU A 14 1.32 14.55 0.51
CA GLU A 14 2.33 15.28 1.29
C GLU A 14 3.76 14.96 0.82
N ARG A 15 4.07 13.67 0.55
CA ARG A 15 5.38 13.26 0.00
C ARG A 15 5.64 13.89 -1.37
N ILE A 16 4.63 13.89 -2.24
CA ILE A 16 4.74 14.53 -3.57
C ILE A 16 4.99 16.02 -3.40
N ARG A 17 4.22 16.69 -2.54
CA ARG A 17 4.39 18.13 -2.26
C ARG A 17 5.82 18.42 -1.79
N THR A 18 6.36 17.65 -0.86
CA THR A 18 7.74 17.81 -0.39
C THR A 18 8.74 17.55 -1.51
N GLY A 19 8.54 16.52 -2.33
CA GLY A 19 9.37 16.24 -3.50
C GLY A 19 9.40 17.37 -4.53
N VAL A 20 8.29 18.09 -4.72
CA VAL A 20 8.23 19.27 -5.59
C VAL A 20 8.96 20.46 -4.97
N ILE A 21 8.81 20.69 -3.66
CA ILE A 21 9.49 21.77 -2.93
C ILE A 21 11.02 21.57 -2.93
N ASP A 22 11.45 20.31 -2.78
CA ASP A 22 12.87 19.93 -2.79
C ASP A 22 13.45 19.79 -4.21
N GLU A 23 12.69 20.19 -5.24
CA GLU A 23 13.05 20.14 -6.66
C GLU A 23 13.45 18.73 -7.17
N LEU A 24 13.00 17.68 -6.49
CA LEU A 24 13.24 16.29 -6.87
C LEU A 24 12.32 15.84 -8.02
N ILE A 25 11.15 16.46 -8.14
CA ILE A 25 10.15 16.24 -9.20
C ILE A 25 9.53 17.57 -9.63
N HIS A 26 9.04 17.65 -10.85
CA HIS A 26 8.29 18.82 -11.32
C HIS A 26 6.78 18.67 -11.07
N PRO A 27 6.03 19.79 -10.94
CA PRO A 27 4.57 19.73 -10.84
C PRO A 27 3.90 18.98 -12.00
N ASN A 28 4.50 19.03 -13.19
CA ASN A 28 4.01 18.32 -14.38
C ASN A 28 4.30 16.80 -14.34
N ASP A 29 5.16 16.35 -13.43
CA ASP A 29 5.46 14.92 -13.24
C ASP A 29 4.37 14.23 -12.38
N ILE A 30 3.43 14.99 -11.81
CA ILE A 30 2.39 14.46 -10.93
C ILE A 30 1.30 13.76 -11.73
N ASP A 31 1.24 12.44 -11.59
CA ASP A 31 0.22 11.60 -12.20
C ASP A 31 -0.28 10.51 -11.22
N PRO A 32 -1.29 9.72 -11.60
CA PRO A 32 -1.77 8.60 -10.77
C PRO A 32 -0.69 7.52 -10.49
N GLN A 33 0.35 7.39 -11.33
CA GLN A 33 1.41 6.41 -11.13
C GLN A 33 2.35 6.85 -10.01
N LEU A 34 2.76 8.11 -10.03
CA LEU A 34 3.55 8.75 -8.98
C LEU A 34 2.80 8.69 -7.65
N LEU A 35 1.49 8.96 -7.66
CA LEU A 35 0.64 8.82 -6.47
C LEU A 35 0.66 7.38 -5.95
N SER A 36 0.49 6.39 -6.84
CA SER A 36 0.57 4.97 -6.48
C SER A 36 1.95 4.61 -5.91
N GLY A 37 3.01 5.17 -6.48
CA GLY A 37 4.38 5.06 -6.01
C GLY A 37 4.65 5.78 -4.68
N CYS A 38 3.75 6.61 -4.18
CA CYS A 38 3.90 7.29 -2.89
C CYS A 38 3.05 6.68 -1.76
N LEU A 39 2.20 5.69 -2.07
CA LEU A 39 1.39 4.97 -1.09
C LEU A 39 2.22 4.00 -0.26
N TYR A 40 1.72 3.67 0.93
CA TYR A 40 2.35 2.63 1.77
C TYR A 40 2.40 1.26 1.08
N SER A 41 1.43 0.95 0.22
CA SER A 41 1.35 -0.34 -0.48
C SER A 41 2.25 -0.44 -1.72
N ARG A 42 3.05 0.58 -2.06
CA ARG A 42 3.83 0.60 -3.32
C ARG A 42 4.82 -0.56 -3.49
N LEU A 43 5.37 -1.09 -2.39
CA LEU A 43 6.30 -2.22 -2.40
C LEU A 43 5.57 -3.57 -2.50
N SER A 44 4.24 -3.54 -2.38
CA SER A 44 3.39 -4.72 -2.52
C SER A 44 2.96 -4.87 -3.98
N ARG A 45 2.63 -6.11 -4.36
CA ARG A 45 2.00 -6.36 -5.66
C ARG A 45 0.63 -5.68 -5.71
N PRO A 46 0.12 -5.36 -6.92
CA PRO A 46 -1.23 -4.86 -7.10
C PRO A 46 -2.28 -5.75 -6.43
N LEU A 47 -3.37 -5.13 -5.96
CA LEU A 47 -4.42 -5.84 -5.23
C LEU A 47 -5.33 -6.60 -6.20
N ASP A 48 -5.24 -7.93 -6.21
CA ASP A 48 -6.05 -8.78 -7.08
C ASP A 48 -7.41 -9.18 -6.47
N LEU A 49 -7.42 -9.50 -5.17
CA LEU A 49 -8.59 -10.00 -4.45
C LEU A 49 -8.67 -9.34 -3.08
N LEU A 50 -9.81 -8.71 -2.80
CA LEU A 50 -10.14 -8.19 -1.48
C LEU A 50 -11.28 -9.01 -0.86
N ILE A 51 -10.97 -9.71 0.23
CA ILE A 51 -11.95 -10.48 1.00
C ILE A 51 -12.39 -9.67 2.21
N ARG A 52 -13.70 -9.57 2.43
CA ARG A 52 -14.28 -8.95 3.61
C ARG A 52 -15.32 -9.87 4.24
N THR A 53 -15.17 -10.12 5.53
CA THR A 53 -16.04 -10.97 6.34
C THR A 53 -17.17 -10.17 7.01
N SER A 54 -18.03 -10.88 7.76
CA SER A 54 -19.12 -10.35 8.57
C SER A 54 -20.33 -9.81 7.78
N GLY A 55 -20.46 -10.14 6.50
CA GLY A 55 -21.62 -9.80 5.67
C GLY A 55 -21.73 -8.33 5.25
N GLU A 56 -20.69 -7.53 5.53
CA GLU A 56 -20.72 -6.09 5.32
C GLU A 56 -20.25 -5.70 3.92
N VAL A 57 -21.12 -5.07 3.12
CA VAL A 57 -20.81 -4.66 1.74
C VAL A 57 -20.25 -3.23 1.71
N ARG A 58 -19.04 -3.05 2.27
CA ARG A 58 -18.31 -1.77 2.25
C ARG A 58 -16.80 -1.98 2.30
N LEU A 59 -16.01 -0.99 1.90
CA LEU A 59 -14.54 -1.04 2.06
C LEU A 59 -14.07 -0.58 3.44
N SER A 60 -14.85 0.26 4.14
CA SER A 60 -14.47 0.86 5.43
C SER A 60 -13.10 1.55 5.42
N ASP A 61 -12.82 2.32 4.37
CA ASP A 61 -11.57 3.09 4.26
C ASP A 61 -10.30 2.20 4.28
N PHE A 62 -10.40 0.96 3.79
CA PHE A 62 -9.27 0.06 3.63
C PHE A 62 -8.83 -0.03 2.16
N LEU A 63 -7.54 0.26 1.90
CA LEU A 63 -6.90 0.22 0.58
C LEU A 63 -7.72 0.90 -0.54
N VAL A 64 -8.34 2.05 -0.26
CA VAL A 64 -9.32 2.67 -1.18
C VAL A 64 -8.76 2.88 -2.58
N TRP A 65 -7.53 3.38 -2.71
CA TRP A 65 -6.88 3.58 -4.00
C TRP A 65 -6.64 2.25 -4.74
N SER A 66 -6.06 1.27 -4.06
CA SER A 66 -5.73 -0.03 -4.64
C SER A 66 -6.98 -0.87 -4.94
N ALA A 67 -8.02 -0.77 -4.13
CA ALA A 67 -9.29 -1.46 -4.31
C ALA A 67 -10.17 -0.84 -5.41
N ALA A 68 -10.01 0.47 -5.68
CA ALA A 68 -10.64 1.14 -6.81
C ALA A 68 -9.95 0.85 -8.15
N THR A 69 -8.77 0.22 -8.12
CA THR A 69 -8.02 -0.09 -9.34
C THR A 69 -8.77 -1.14 -10.18
N SER A 70 -8.77 -0.93 -11.50
CA SER A 70 -9.44 -1.82 -12.45
C SER A 70 -8.89 -3.25 -12.34
N GLY A 71 -9.78 -4.21 -12.08
CA GLY A 71 -9.42 -5.62 -12.06
C GLY A 71 -9.26 -6.25 -10.67
N THR A 72 -9.45 -5.50 -9.59
CA THR A 72 -9.59 -6.05 -8.24
C THR A 72 -10.95 -6.72 -8.06
N VAL A 73 -10.94 -7.98 -7.63
CA VAL A 73 -12.16 -8.75 -7.30
C VAL A 73 -12.51 -8.53 -5.84
N HIS A 74 -13.77 -8.17 -5.58
CA HIS A 74 -14.29 -8.01 -4.23
C HIS A 74 -15.11 -9.24 -3.83
N LYS A 75 -14.76 -9.87 -2.71
CA LYS A 75 -15.48 -11.01 -2.16
C LYS A 75 -15.98 -10.68 -0.75
N PHE A 76 -17.28 -10.50 -0.61
CA PHE A 76 -17.95 -10.38 0.68
C PHE A 76 -18.39 -11.76 1.17
N VAL A 77 -18.06 -12.08 2.42
CA VAL A 77 -18.35 -13.35 3.09
C VAL A 77 -19.19 -13.04 4.32
N ASN A 78 -20.25 -13.80 4.53
CA ASN A 78 -21.21 -13.56 5.61
C ASN A 78 -20.67 -13.98 6.98
N ASP A 79 -19.79 -14.98 7.02
CA ASP A 79 -19.19 -15.47 8.26
C ASP A 79 -18.35 -14.41 8.95
N PHE A 80 -18.42 -14.38 10.28
CA PHE A 80 -17.56 -13.52 11.08
C PHE A 80 -16.10 -13.96 10.97
N TRP A 81 -15.18 -13.00 11.12
CA TRP A 81 -13.73 -13.28 11.05
C TRP A 81 -13.24 -14.47 11.90
N PRO A 82 -13.68 -14.66 13.16
CA PRO A 82 -13.26 -15.82 13.97
C PRO A 82 -13.73 -17.17 13.42
N ASN A 83 -14.78 -17.18 12.61
CA ASN A 83 -15.37 -18.38 12.01
C ASN A 83 -14.92 -18.60 10.55
N PHE A 84 -14.05 -17.74 10.02
CA PHE A 84 -13.57 -17.83 8.65
C PHE A 84 -12.67 -19.07 8.50
N SER A 85 -13.16 -20.09 7.80
CA SER A 85 -12.45 -21.35 7.62
C SER A 85 -11.69 -21.38 6.29
N PHE A 86 -10.88 -22.43 6.14
CA PHE A 86 -10.17 -22.70 4.90
C PHE A 86 -11.13 -22.84 3.69
N TRP A 87 -12.35 -23.33 3.90
CA TRP A 87 -13.31 -23.54 2.83
C TRP A 87 -13.84 -22.21 2.27
N GLU A 88 -14.10 -21.21 3.10
CA GLU A 88 -14.49 -19.87 2.65
C GLU A 88 -13.34 -19.19 1.90
N PHE A 89 -12.10 -19.40 2.36
CA PHE A 89 -10.92 -18.94 1.63
C PHE A 89 -10.79 -19.61 0.25
N ALA A 90 -10.91 -20.94 0.18
CA ALA A 90 -10.87 -21.67 -1.08
C ALA A 90 -11.99 -21.22 -2.05
N GLN A 91 -13.19 -21.00 -1.54
CA GLN A 91 -14.29 -20.44 -2.32
C GLN A 91 -13.98 -19.03 -2.84
N ALA A 92 -13.33 -18.18 -2.05
CA ALA A 92 -12.91 -16.85 -2.47
C ALA A 92 -11.86 -16.93 -3.60
N ILE A 93 -10.91 -17.86 -3.51
CA ILE A 93 -9.91 -18.11 -4.57
C ILE A 93 -10.56 -18.63 -5.85
N LEU A 94 -11.47 -19.60 -5.76
CA LEU A 94 -12.22 -20.10 -6.92
C LEU A 94 -13.04 -18.99 -7.57
N TYR A 95 -13.70 -18.15 -6.76
CA TYR A 95 -14.43 -16.99 -7.25
C TYR A 95 -13.51 -16.00 -7.97
N TYR A 96 -12.31 -15.75 -7.44
CA TYR A 96 -11.28 -14.95 -8.10
C TYR A 96 -10.85 -15.56 -9.43
N GLN A 97 -10.56 -16.87 -9.50
CA GLN A 97 -10.14 -17.53 -10.74
C GLN A 97 -11.22 -17.47 -11.84
N LEU A 98 -12.48 -17.71 -11.46
CA LEU A 98 -13.63 -17.60 -12.36
C LEU A 98 -13.80 -16.15 -12.86
N SER A 99 -13.77 -15.20 -11.93
CA SER A 99 -13.88 -13.76 -12.24
C SER A 99 -12.70 -13.29 -13.08
N SER A 100 -11.49 -13.78 -12.84
CA SER A 100 -10.29 -13.43 -13.60
C SER A 100 -10.39 -13.84 -15.06
N THR A 101 -11.08 -14.94 -15.38
CA THR A 101 -11.33 -15.37 -16.76
C THR A 101 -12.31 -14.43 -17.48
N TYR A 102 -13.27 -13.87 -16.75
CA TYR A 102 -14.18 -12.86 -17.27
C TYR A 102 -13.48 -11.49 -17.38
N LEU A 103 -12.77 -11.09 -16.33
CA LEU A 103 -12.05 -9.83 -16.24
C LEU A 103 -10.88 -9.77 -17.20
N SER A 104 -10.20 -10.88 -17.53
CA SER A 104 -9.13 -10.86 -18.53
C SER A 104 -9.63 -10.37 -19.90
N ARG A 105 -10.89 -10.64 -20.25
CA ARG A 105 -11.53 -10.11 -21.47
C ARG A 105 -11.80 -8.60 -21.39
N LEU A 106 -12.12 -8.10 -20.20
CA LEU A 106 -12.32 -6.66 -19.94
C LEU A 106 -11.01 -5.89 -19.75
N ARG A 107 -9.96 -6.55 -19.22
CA ARG A 107 -8.58 -6.04 -19.10
C ARG A 107 -7.94 -5.78 -20.48
N VAL A 108 -8.44 -6.43 -21.54
CA VAL A 108 -8.02 -6.13 -22.93
C VAL A 108 -8.64 -4.82 -23.44
N GLN A 109 -9.78 -4.37 -22.89
CA GLN A 109 -10.45 -3.12 -23.30
C GLN A 109 -10.07 -1.91 -22.44
N VAL A 110 -9.73 -2.15 -21.18
CA VAL A 110 -9.16 -1.14 -20.28
C VAL A 110 -7.69 -1.50 -20.17
N PRO A 111 -6.82 -0.93 -21.00
CA PRO A 111 -5.50 -1.50 -21.16
C PRO A 111 -4.81 -1.42 -19.80
N THR A 112 -4.50 -2.60 -19.25
CA THR A 112 -3.73 -2.80 -18.02
C THR A 112 -2.32 -2.22 -18.10
N ALA A 113 -2.02 -1.44 -19.16
CA ALA A 113 -0.79 -0.72 -19.39
C ALA A 113 -0.97 0.60 -20.19
N THR A 114 -2.18 1.13 -20.44
CA THR A 114 -2.33 2.39 -21.22
C THR A 114 -3.18 3.50 -20.58
N TRP A 115 -3.55 3.37 -19.30
CA TRP A 115 -3.67 4.59 -18.46
C TRP A 115 -2.29 5.14 -18.07
N PHE A 116 -1.25 4.34 -18.36
CA PHE A 116 0.18 4.62 -18.25
C PHE A 116 0.79 5.18 -19.55
N ASP A 117 0.01 5.28 -20.63
CA ASP A 117 0.53 5.78 -21.90
C ASP A 117 -0.29 6.99 -22.35
N ARG A 118 0.20 8.16 -21.95
CA ARG A 118 0.10 9.32 -22.82
C ARG A 118 1.51 9.86 -23.03
N THR A 119 2.19 9.25 -23.99
CA THR A 119 3.05 9.92 -24.97
C THR A 119 2.71 11.41 -25.16
N THR A 120 3.28 12.25 -24.30
CA THR A 120 3.81 13.61 -24.54
C THR A 120 4.60 13.96 -23.27
N VAL A 121 5.69 13.27 -22.95
CA VAL A 121 7.04 13.65 -23.37
C VAL A 121 7.90 12.39 -23.41
N ASN A 122 8.54 12.11 -24.55
CA ASN A 122 9.70 11.20 -24.62
C ASN A 122 10.89 11.88 -23.91
N ASP A 123 10.76 12.11 -22.60
CA ASP A 123 11.83 12.60 -21.76
C ASP A 123 12.30 11.40 -20.94
N GLU A 124 13.39 10.76 -21.37
CA GLU A 124 14.12 9.81 -20.52
C GLU A 124 14.43 10.46 -19.14
N ASP A 125 14.55 11.79 -19.13
CA ASP A 125 14.68 12.63 -17.95
C ASP A 125 13.49 12.57 -17.00
N HIS A 126 12.25 12.46 -17.47
CA HIS A 126 11.06 12.35 -16.62
C HIS A 126 11.05 11.03 -15.85
N SER A 127 11.16 9.90 -16.55
CA SER A 127 11.18 8.59 -15.91
C SER A 127 12.36 8.44 -14.96
N CYS A 128 13.54 8.95 -15.33
CA CYS A 128 14.71 8.94 -14.48
C CYS A 128 14.51 9.78 -13.20
N ARG A 129 13.94 10.98 -13.32
CA ARG A 129 13.65 11.88 -12.20
C ARG A 129 12.61 11.29 -11.24
N VAL A 130 11.49 10.80 -11.76
CA VAL A 130 10.46 10.12 -10.97
C VAL A 130 11.04 8.93 -10.22
N GLN A 131 11.83 8.08 -10.89
CA GLN A 131 12.44 6.92 -10.24
C GLN A 131 13.40 7.33 -9.12
N ARG A 132 14.27 8.32 -9.36
CA ARG A 132 15.19 8.84 -8.33
C ARG A 132 14.44 9.39 -7.11
N PHE A 133 13.32 10.07 -7.35
CA PHE A 133 12.45 10.55 -6.28
C PHE A 133 11.82 9.40 -5.50
N LEU A 134 11.25 8.40 -6.18
CA LEU A 134 10.72 7.20 -5.50
C LEU A 134 11.81 6.53 -4.65
N ASP A 135 13.01 6.31 -5.20
CA ASP A 135 14.12 5.75 -4.42
C ASP A 135 14.48 6.61 -3.19
N SER A 136 14.27 7.92 -3.24
CA SER A 136 14.47 8.80 -2.08
C SER A 136 13.40 8.61 -1.01
N VAL A 137 12.15 8.39 -1.42
CA VAL A 137 11.04 8.05 -0.53
C VAL A 137 11.32 6.71 0.15
N ASP A 138 11.84 5.72 -0.57
CA ASP A 138 12.27 4.42 -0.04
C ASP A 138 13.31 4.59 1.06
N ARG A 139 14.38 5.34 0.75
CA ARG A 139 15.45 5.59 1.71
C ARG A 139 14.93 6.29 2.97
N ALA A 140 14.04 7.27 2.83
CA ALA A 140 13.44 7.96 3.97
C ALA A 140 12.59 7.02 4.84
N TYR A 141 11.80 6.15 4.19
CA TYR A 141 10.98 5.15 4.88
C TYR A 141 11.84 4.16 5.68
N TRP A 142 12.90 3.61 5.07
CA TRP A 142 13.79 2.66 5.76
C TRP A 142 14.54 3.30 6.92
N LYS A 143 15.04 4.54 6.76
CA LYS A 143 15.63 5.29 7.88
C LYS A 143 14.66 5.49 9.03
N GLN A 144 13.39 5.79 8.74
CA GLN A 144 12.38 5.95 9.78
C GLN A 144 12.14 4.62 10.53
N LEU A 145 12.07 3.50 9.81
CA LEU A 145 11.95 2.19 10.42
C LEU A 145 13.13 1.85 11.32
N GLU A 146 14.36 2.07 10.83
CA GLU A 146 15.59 1.85 11.61
C GLU A 146 15.58 2.65 12.92
N MET A 147 15.26 3.94 12.87
CA MET A 147 15.18 4.78 14.08
C MET A 147 14.14 4.27 15.09
N VAL A 148 12.96 3.84 14.63
CA VAL A 148 11.92 3.29 15.51
C VAL A 148 12.38 1.97 16.12
N THR A 149 13.03 1.10 15.33
CA THR A 149 13.52 -0.19 15.84
C THR A 149 14.65 -0.02 16.85
N CYS A 150 15.63 0.87 16.60
CA CYS A 150 16.70 1.17 17.55
C CYS A 150 16.13 1.76 18.86
N SER A 151 15.19 2.70 18.75
CA SER A 151 14.52 3.27 19.94
C SER A 151 13.73 2.23 20.74
N ALA A 152 13.05 1.30 20.06
CA ALA A 152 12.34 0.21 20.71
C ALA A 152 13.29 -0.78 21.41
N ILE A 153 14.45 -1.07 20.81
CA ILE A 153 15.49 -1.90 21.42
C ILE A 153 16.07 -1.22 22.66
N GLU A 154 16.43 0.06 22.59
CA GLU A 154 16.94 0.82 23.74
C GLU A 154 15.92 0.92 24.88
N LEU A 155 14.62 1.07 24.57
CA LEU A 155 13.54 1.02 25.56
C LEU A 155 13.37 -0.39 26.16
N GLY A 156 13.53 -1.43 25.35
CA GLY A 156 13.54 -2.84 25.79
C GLY A 156 14.71 -3.18 26.72
N GLU A 157 15.91 -2.66 26.43
CA GLU A 157 17.10 -2.82 27.27
C GLU A 157 16.98 -2.02 28.58
N ARG A 158 16.44 -0.80 28.55
CA ARG A 158 16.19 0.00 29.76
C ARG A 158 15.07 -0.57 30.64
N SER A 159 14.10 -1.27 30.07
CA SER A 159 13.02 -1.91 30.84
C SER A 159 13.47 -3.23 31.46
N THR A 160 14.27 -4.04 30.75
CA THR A 160 14.90 -5.25 31.31
C THR A 160 15.91 -4.92 32.41
N GLN A 161 16.74 -3.87 32.27
CA GLN A 161 17.62 -3.40 33.35
C GLN A 161 16.85 -2.91 34.59
N ARG A 162 15.68 -2.30 34.41
CA ARG A 162 14.82 -1.85 35.54
C ARG A 162 14.21 -3.04 36.28
N CYS A 163 13.74 -4.07 35.57
CA CYS A 163 13.21 -5.30 36.17
C CYS A 163 14.28 -6.13 36.89
N PHE A 164 15.52 -6.17 36.40
CA PHE A 164 16.61 -6.87 37.08
C PHE A 164 17.21 -6.09 38.27
N GLY A 165 17.07 -4.76 38.31
CA GLY A 165 17.54 -3.92 39.42
C GLY A 165 16.69 -3.96 40.69
N GLU A 166 15.41 -4.33 40.59
CA GLU A 166 14.48 -4.43 41.73
C GLU A 166 14.47 -5.81 42.40
N SER A 167 15.03 -6.85 41.76
CA SER A 167 15.02 -8.22 42.31
C SER A 167 16.20 -8.56 43.24
N VAL A 168 17.11 -7.62 43.53
CA VAL A 168 18.33 -7.87 44.35
C VAL A 168 18.29 -7.14 45.71
N ARG A 169 17.13 -6.66 46.15
CA ARG A 169 16.91 -6.15 47.51
C ARG A 169 15.70 -6.85 48.15
N GLY A 170 15.94 -8.04 48.67
CA GLY A 170 14.99 -8.82 49.47
C GLY A 170 15.75 -9.86 50.26
#